data_AF-A0A4Y7RAK8-F1
#
_entry.id   AF-A0A4Y7RAK8-F1
#
_cell.length_a   1.000
_cell.length_b   1.000
_cell.length_c   1.000
_cell.angle_alpha   90.00
_cell.angle_beta   90.00
_cell.angle_gamma   90.00
#
_symmetry.space_group_name_H-M   'P 1'
#
loop_
_entity.id
_entity.type
_entity.pdbx_description
1 polymer ?
#
loop_
_entity_poly.entity_id
_entity_poly.type
_entity_poly.pdbx_seq_one_letter_code
_entity_poly.pdbx_strand_id
1 'polypeptide(L)'
;MTGPEKAAESFYSANHGAGRTLSRSAAIKNISREQFEKSMAGVIYNSRNYKDLLDEAPGAYKDIDQVVDTLTEIGMTRPAARLLPLAVIKGKD
;
A
#
# COMPACT_ATOMS: atom_id res chain seq x y z
N MET A 1 -4.98 0.21 -13.10
CA MET A 1 -5.46 -1.06 -13.71
C MET A 1 -6.65 -0.74 -14.60
N THR A 2 -7.02 -1.62 -15.54
CA THR A 2 -8.25 -1.51 -16.34
C THR A 2 -9.18 -2.69 -16.08
N GLY A 3 -10.48 -2.51 -16.24
CA GLY A 3 -11.49 -3.57 -16.10
C GLY A 3 -11.65 -4.41 -17.38
N PRO A 4 -11.46 -5.73 -17.34
CA PRO A 4 -11.83 -6.67 -18.40
C PRO A 4 -13.33 -7.02 -18.33
N GLU A 5 -13.86 -7.73 -19.35
CA GLU A 5 -15.28 -8.14 -19.40
C GLU A 5 -15.71 -8.96 -18.18
N LYS A 6 -14.83 -9.83 -17.67
CA LYS A 6 -15.09 -10.66 -16.48
C LYS A 6 -15.37 -9.86 -15.20
N ALA A 7 -14.94 -8.59 -15.15
CA ALA A 7 -15.29 -7.71 -14.04
C ALA A 7 -16.82 -7.50 -13.90
N ALA A 8 -17.63 -7.85 -14.91
CA ALA A 8 -19.07 -7.89 -14.79
C ALA A 8 -19.56 -8.78 -13.63
N GLU A 9 -18.84 -9.86 -13.29
CA GLU A 9 -19.14 -10.74 -12.15
C GLU A 9 -19.06 -10.03 -10.79
N SER A 10 -18.26 -8.96 -10.69
CA SER A 10 -18.15 -8.10 -9.51
C SER A 10 -18.91 -6.77 -9.65
N PHE A 11 -19.85 -6.67 -10.59
CA PHE A 11 -20.53 -5.42 -10.93
C PHE A 11 -19.54 -4.30 -11.32
N TYR A 12 -18.48 -4.68 -12.04
CA TYR A 12 -17.38 -3.79 -12.42
C TYR A 12 -16.65 -3.14 -11.23
N SER A 13 -16.60 -3.83 -10.09
CA SER A 13 -15.89 -3.38 -8.89
C SER A 13 -14.47 -3.94 -8.84
N ALA A 14 -13.56 -3.17 -8.21
CA ALA A 14 -12.17 -3.54 -7.98
C ALA A 14 -11.71 -3.14 -6.56
N ASN A 15 -10.58 -3.69 -6.11
CA ASN A 15 -9.98 -3.30 -4.83
C ASN A 15 -9.50 -1.83 -4.85
N HIS A 16 -9.41 -1.23 -3.66
CA HIS A 16 -8.94 0.15 -3.49
C HIS A 16 -7.49 0.27 -2.99
N GLY A 17 -6.80 -0.86 -2.77
CA GLY A 17 -5.43 -0.90 -2.24
C GLY A 17 -5.08 -2.25 -1.61
N ALA A 18 -3.97 -2.28 -0.87
CA ALA A 18 -3.44 -3.50 -0.24
C ALA A 18 -4.26 -3.97 0.97
N GLY A 19 -4.85 -3.05 1.73
CA GLY A 19 -5.52 -3.37 2.99
C GLY A 19 -4.52 -3.64 4.13
N ARG A 20 -4.92 -3.28 5.35
CA ARG A 20 -4.04 -3.35 6.53
C ARG A 20 -3.90 -4.78 7.04
N THR A 21 -2.71 -5.13 7.50
CA THR A 21 -2.43 -6.33 8.30
C THR A 21 -2.32 -6.00 9.79
N LEU A 22 -1.94 -4.75 10.11
CA LEU A 22 -1.80 -4.26 11.47
C LEU A 22 -2.76 -3.10 11.75
N SER A 23 -3.32 -3.06 12.97
CA SER A 23 -3.96 -1.84 13.46
C SER A 23 -2.96 -0.69 13.52
N ARG A 24 -3.42 0.57 13.57
CA ARG A 24 -2.53 1.74 13.65
C ARG A 24 -1.59 1.67 14.85
N SER A 25 -2.15 1.38 16.03
CA SER A 25 -1.38 1.21 17.26
C SER A 25 -0.42 0.03 17.20
N ALA A 26 -0.82 -1.08 16.56
CA ALA A 26 0.06 -2.23 16.37
C ALA A 26 1.22 -1.91 15.42
N ALA A 27 0.99 -1.13 14.37
CA ALA A 27 2.05 -0.71 13.45
C ALA A 27 3.08 0.18 14.17
N ILE A 28 2.63 1.18 14.94
CA ILE A 28 3.50 2.05 15.75
C ILE A 28 4.34 1.24 16.75
N LYS A 29 3.77 0.18 17.33
CA LYS A 29 4.44 -0.67 18.33
C LYS A 29 5.43 -1.66 17.71
N ASN A 30 5.08 -2.26 16.57
CA ASN A 30 5.80 -3.43 16.04
C ASN A 30 6.77 -3.10 14.90
N ILE A 31 6.59 -1.97 14.19
CA ILE A 31 7.49 -1.59 13.11
C ILE A 31 8.71 -0.89 13.70
N SER A 32 9.88 -1.51 13.56
CA SER A 32 11.14 -0.94 14.01
C SER A 32 11.57 0.22 13.11
N ARG A 33 12.45 1.09 13.63
CA ARG A 33 13.04 2.16 12.81
C ARG A 33 13.77 1.59 11.61
N GLU A 34 14.57 0.54 11.79
CA GLU A 34 15.32 -0.09 10.69
C GLU A 34 14.39 -0.61 9.59
N GLN A 35 13.28 -1.27 9.96
CA GLN A 35 12.27 -1.74 9.01
C GLN A 35 11.63 -0.57 8.25
N PHE A 36 11.29 0.51 8.96
CA PHE A 36 10.74 1.71 8.36
C PHE A 36 11.72 2.35 7.35
N GLU A 37 12.95 2.64 7.77
CA GLU A 37 13.97 3.30 6.93
C GLU A 37 14.29 2.44 5.70
N LYS A 38 14.38 1.10 5.86
CA LYS A 38 14.54 0.18 4.74
C LYS A 38 13.37 0.25 3.77
N SER A 39 12.14 0.30 4.27
CA SER A 39 10.93 0.37 3.43
C SER A 39 10.75 1.73 2.74
N MET A 40 11.35 2.79 3.29
CA MET A 40 11.29 4.16 2.77
C MET A 40 12.57 4.55 1.99
N ALA A 41 13.47 3.61 1.73
CA ALA A 41 14.72 3.88 1.04
C ALA A 41 14.46 4.50 -0.34
N GLY A 42 15.00 5.70 -0.56
CA GLY A 42 14.80 6.47 -1.80
C GLY A 42 13.50 7.28 -1.86
N VAL A 43 12.67 7.27 -0.81
CA VAL A 43 11.42 8.03 -0.72
C VAL A 43 11.58 9.20 0.24
N ILE A 44 11.30 10.42 -0.22
CA ILE A 44 11.34 11.63 0.61
C ILE A 44 10.06 11.73 1.44
N TYR A 45 10.14 12.12 2.72
CA TYR A 45 8.94 12.35 3.53
C TYR A 45 9.02 13.62 4.37
N ASN A 46 7.86 14.21 4.68
CA ASN A 46 7.75 15.55 5.29
C ASN A 46 7.76 15.56 6.84
N SER A 47 8.04 14.44 7.51
CA SER A 47 8.11 14.37 8.97
C SER A 47 9.54 14.19 9.48
N ARG A 48 9.92 14.96 10.51
CA ARG A 48 11.19 14.76 11.23
C ARG A 48 11.16 13.58 12.21
N ASN A 49 9.96 13.20 12.67
CA ASN A 49 9.77 12.05 13.55
C ASN A 49 9.12 10.93 12.75
N TYR A 50 9.89 9.87 12.50
CA TYR A 50 9.44 8.70 11.74
C TYR A 50 8.24 8.00 12.38
N LYS A 51 8.06 8.10 13.70
CA LYS A 51 6.92 7.50 14.41
C LYS A 51 5.58 8.02 13.93
N ASP A 52 5.54 9.25 13.44
CA ASP A 52 4.32 9.89 12.90
C ASP A 52 3.87 9.26 11.57
N LEU A 53 4.74 8.44 10.96
CA LEU A 53 4.50 7.76 9.68
C LEU A 53 4.29 6.25 9.85
N LEU A 54 4.53 5.69 11.05
CA LEU A 54 4.51 4.24 11.26
C LEU A 54 3.12 3.62 11.12
N ASP A 55 2.07 4.37 11.45
CA ASP A 55 0.69 3.90 11.29
C ASP A 55 0.34 3.63 9.82
N GLU A 56 1.00 4.32 8.88
CA GLU A 56 0.82 4.21 7.43
C GLU A 56 2.06 3.66 6.70
N ALA A 57 3.05 3.15 7.45
CA ALA A 57 4.27 2.60 6.86
C ALA A 57 3.96 1.34 6.04
N PRO A 58 4.77 1.02 5.00
CA PRO A 58 4.55 -0.15 4.15
C PRO A 58 4.35 -1.47 4.91
N GLY A 59 5.07 -1.67 6.02
CA GLY A 59 4.94 -2.86 6.86
C GLY A 59 3.59 -3.02 7.59
N ALA A 60 2.72 -2.00 7.60
CA ALA A 60 1.38 -2.08 8.18
C ALA A 60 0.33 -2.68 7.21
N TYR A 61 0.70 -2.85 5.94
CA TYR A 61 -0.16 -3.27 4.85
C TYR A 61 0.21 -4.66 4.32
N LYS A 62 -0.71 -5.28 3.59
CA LYS A 62 -0.40 -6.45 2.76
C LYS A 62 0.57 -6.06 1.64
N ASP A 63 1.22 -7.07 1.08
CA ASP A 63 1.95 -6.89 -0.16
C ASP A 63 0.98 -6.51 -1.29
N ILE A 64 1.16 -5.32 -1.87
CA ILE A 64 0.32 -4.82 -2.95
C ILE A 64 0.46 -5.67 -4.21
N ASP A 65 1.64 -6.25 -4.44
CA ASP A 65 1.91 -7.04 -5.63
C ASP A 65 1.09 -8.33 -5.59
N GLN A 66 1.06 -9.03 -4.45
CA GLN A 66 0.20 -10.19 -4.26
C GLN A 66 -1.29 -9.89 -4.45
N VAL A 67 -1.75 -8.72 -4.00
CA VAL A 67 -3.16 -8.30 -4.16
C VAL A 67 -3.50 -8.06 -5.62
N VAL A 68 -2.62 -7.37 -6.36
CA VAL A 68 -2.79 -7.10 -7.80
C VAL A 68 -2.69 -8.39 -8.61
N ASP A 69 -1.72 -9.25 -8.30
CA ASP A 69 -1.49 -10.51 -9.00
C ASP A 69 -2.70 -11.44 -8.83
N THR A 70 -3.23 -11.58 -7.62
CA THR A 70 -4.45 -12.38 -7.36
C THR A 70 -5.61 -11.94 -8.26
N LEU A 71 -5.87 -10.64 -8.37
CA LEU A 71 -6.97 -10.11 -9.20
C LEU A 71 -6.69 -10.23 -10.70
N THR A 72 -5.42 -10.18 -11.08
CA THR A 72 -4.99 -10.33 -12.47
C THR A 72 -5.11 -11.78 -12.92
N GLU A 73 -4.66 -12.73 -12.10
CA GLU A 73 -4.71 -14.17 -12.35
C GLU A 73 -6.15 -14.69 -12.52
N ILE A 74 -7.08 -14.21 -11.69
CA ILE A 74 -8.50 -14.58 -11.83
C ILE A 74 -9.21 -13.82 -12.97
N GLY A 75 -8.51 -12.93 -13.67
CA GLY A 75 -9.01 -12.16 -14.81
C GLY A 75 -9.98 -11.05 -14.44
N MET A 76 -10.00 -10.58 -13.19
CA MET A 76 -10.89 -9.50 -12.74
C MET A 76 -10.33 -8.11 -13.04
N THR A 77 -9.01 -7.98 -13.16
CA THR A 77 -8.35 -6.70 -13.46
C THR A 77 -7.15 -6.91 -14.38
N ARG A 78 -6.73 -5.85 -15.08
CA ARG A 78 -5.50 -5.86 -15.89
C ARG A 78 -4.56 -4.74 -15.46
N PRO A 79 -3.29 -5.02 -15.13
CA PRO A 79 -2.30 -3.99 -14.86
C PRO A 79 -2.15 -3.03 -16.05
N ALA A 80 -2.00 -1.74 -15.75
CA ALA A 80 -1.85 -0.70 -16.79
C ALA A 80 -0.51 0.03 -16.64
N ALA A 81 -0.15 0.36 -15.40
CA ALA A 81 1.13 0.93 -15.02
C ALA A 81 1.38 0.65 -13.53
N ARG A 82 2.65 0.66 -13.12
CA ARG A 82 3.06 0.70 -11.72
C ARG A 82 3.69 2.05 -11.44
N LEU A 83 3.30 2.68 -10.34
CA LEU A 83 3.91 3.91 -9.85
C LEU A 83 4.81 3.60 -8.67
N LEU A 84 5.97 4.24 -8.62
CA LEU A 84 6.88 4.20 -7.49
C LEU A 84 6.86 5.55 -6.79
N PRO A 85 6.74 5.59 -5.45
CA PRO A 85 6.71 6.85 -4.73
C PRO A 85 8.09 7.52 -4.76
N LEU A 86 8.12 8.81 -5.09
CA LEU A 86 9.31 9.66 -4.92
C LEU A 86 9.25 10.44 -3.61
N ALA A 87 8.03 10.87 -3.21
CA ALA A 87 7.79 11.57 -1.98
C ALA A 87 6.44 11.18 -1.36
N VAL A 88 6.37 11.21 -0.03
CA VAL A 88 5.17 11.00 0.77
C VAL A 88 4.97 12.20 1.70
N ILE A 89 3.81 12.86 1.57
CA ILE A 89 3.44 14.00 2.40
C ILE A 89 2.27 13.56 3.28
N LYS A 90 2.50 13.43 4.58
CA LYS A 90 1.45 13.14 5.57
C LYS A 90 1.09 14.43 6.31
N GLY A 91 -0.20 14.72 6.39
CA GLY A 91 -0.72 15.78 7.24
C GLY A 91 -0.45 15.47 8.72
N LYS A 92 -0.14 16.51 9.49
CA LYS A 92 -0.19 16.45 10.95
C LYS A 92 -1.36 17.30 11.38
N ASP A 93 -2.26 16.71 12.16
CA ASP A 93 -3.30 17.46 12.87
C ASP A 93 -2.66 18.41 13.90
#